data_AF-A0A4R0PHS4-F1
#
_entry.id   AF-A0A4R0PHS4-F1
#
_cell.length_a   1.000
_cell.length_b   1.000
_cell.length_c   1.000
_cell.angle_alpha   90.00
_cell.angle_beta   90.00
_cell.angle_gamma   90.00
#
_symmetry.space_group_name_H-M   'P 1'
#
loop_
_entity.id
_entity.type
_entity.pdbx_description
1 polymer ?
#
loop_
_entity_poly.entity_id
_entity_poly.type
_entity_poly.pdbx_seq_one_letter_code
_entity_poly.pdbx_strand_id
1 'polypeptide(L)'
;MNNSEKELPEGSILTLFRGDSIYNTKTKPGSYRSEGLTSSAFGAGSDPQNIEKKTLLRTIKEHIDHKKKLEKVYFRISDYLAFSESKSRAMEWASGMQPELLQPCTEAYTETRYLFEMKIPHPLLREISTGIYEFRFSCNTTLKRANSPGETAFVLNNLFQMQICRICESKHPYHSLILICPRMLLQELSDNPDFVRAYELTSKDLEWLVLPNDPINFGLRGTRIQPADFWQADWFTIAGEPARDPMVFSYEKSSD
;
A
#
# COMPACT_ATOMS: atom_id res chain seq x y z
N MET A 1 2.70 16.46 32.04
CA MET A 1 3.71 15.66 31.31
C MET A 1 3.80 16.24 29.91
N ASN A 2 4.96 16.81 29.55
CA ASN A 2 5.17 17.45 28.25
C ASN A 2 5.15 16.38 27.16
N ASN A 3 4.07 16.32 26.39
CA ASN A 3 4.09 15.69 25.09
C ASN A 3 4.86 16.64 24.18
N SER A 4 6.12 16.33 23.91
CA SER A 4 6.83 16.95 22.81
C SER A 4 6.08 16.59 21.54
N GLU A 5 5.31 17.54 21.01
CA GLU A 5 5.01 17.62 19.59
C GLU A 5 6.35 17.43 18.89
N LYS A 6 6.55 16.26 18.30
CA LYS A 6 7.70 16.01 17.47
C LYS A 6 7.38 16.74 16.17
N GLU A 7 7.53 18.07 16.18
CA GLU A 7 7.57 18.85 14.96
C GLU A 7 8.64 18.19 14.09
N LEU A 8 8.20 17.54 13.02
CA LEU A 8 9.10 16.82 12.13
C LEU A 8 9.96 17.88 11.45
N PRO A 9 11.30 17.81 11.57
CA PRO A 9 12.16 18.90 11.15
C PRO A 9 11.93 19.24 9.68
N GLU A 10 11.94 20.52 9.33
CA GLU A 10 11.87 20.98 7.95
C GLU A 10 12.93 20.25 7.10
N GLY A 11 12.49 19.65 6.00
CA GLY A 11 13.34 18.82 5.14
C GLY A 11 13.41 17.33 5.49
N SER A 12 12.67 16.87 6.50
CA SER A 12 12.54 15.43 6.79
C SER A 12 11.72 14.70 5.71
N ILE A 13 11.92 13.37 5.62
CA ILE A 13 11.22 12.48 4.69
C ILE A 13 10.44 11.45 5.52
N LEU A 14 9.12 11.39 5.31
CA LEU A 14 8.30 10.29 5.81
C LEU A 14 8.65 9.03 5.03
N THR A 15 9.15 8.01 5.72
CA THR A 15 9.49 6.72 5.10
C THR A 15 8.55 5.64 5.60
N LEU A 16 7.85 4.98 4.69
CA LEU A 16 6.85 3.95 4.99
C LEU A 16 7.19 2.65 4.24
N PHE A 17 6.99 1.52 4.90
CA PHE A 17 7.33 0.20 4.38
C PHE A 17 6.13 -0.74 4.38
N ARG A 18 5.98 -1.55 3.33
CA ARG A 18 4.97 -2.60 3.25
C ARG A 18 5.63 -3.88 2.76
N GLY A 19 5.59 -4.91 3.61
CA GLY A 19 5.97 -6.26 3.22
C GLY A 19 4.80 -6.99 2.57
N ASP A 20 5.09 -7.76 1.53
CA ASP A 20 4.08 -8.60 0.90
C ASP A 20 4.68 -9.90 0.35
N SER A 21 3.81 -10.86 0.10
CA SER A 21 4.17 -12.13 -0.54
C SER A 21 3.39 -12.32 -1.83
N ILE A 22 3.85 -13.26 -2.65
CA ILE A 22 3.21 -13.59 -3.94
C ILE A 22 1.79 -14.12 -3.79
N TYR A 23 1.42 -14.59 -2.60
CA TYR A 23 0.07 -15.04 -2.28
C TYR A 23 -0.91 -13.87 -2.17
N ASN A 24 -0.44 -12.64 -1.95
CA ASN A 24 -1.29 -11.47 -2.02
C ASN A 24 -1.58 -11.11 -3.49
N THR A 25 -2.78 -11.50 -3.92
CA THR A 25 -3.23 -11.26 -5.29
C THR A 25 -3.29 -9.79 -5.71
N LYS A 26 -3.33 -8.83 -4.76
CA LYS A 26 -3.44 -7.38 -5.02
C LYS A 26 -2.10 -6.71 -5.30
N THR A 27 -1.01 -7.33 -4.87
CA THR A 27 0.38 -6.87 -5.06
C THR A 27 1.18 -7.89 -5.87
N LYS A 28 0.50 -8.66 -6.72
CA LYS A 28 1.16 -9.53 -7.69
C LYS A 28 2.10 -8.72 -8.60
N PRO A 29 3.26 -9.27 -8.99
CA PRO A 29 4.23 -8.59 -9.85
C PRO A 29 3.66 -8.02 -11.14
N GLY A 30 2.79 -8.77 -11.82
CA GLY A 30 2.08 -8.29 -13.00
C GLY A 30 1.33 -6.99 -12.76
N SER A 31 0.62 -6.91 -11.64
CA SER A 31 -0.21 -5.77 -11.28
C SER A 31 0.64 -4.58 -10.85
N TYR A 32 1.53 -4.72 -9.86
CA TYR A 32 2.25 -3.54 -9.36
C TYR A 32 3.28 -2.99 -10.35
N ARG A 33 3.91 -3.83 -11.17
CA ARG A 33 4.89 -3.36 -12.16
C ARG A 33 4.25 -2.56 -13.29
N SER A 34 3.01 -2.87 -13.68
CA SER A 34 2.33 -2.19 -14.80
C SER A 34 1.36 -1.08 -14.35
N GLU A 35 0.69 -1.29 -13.22
CA GLU A 35 -0.45 -0.47 -12.77
C GLU A 35 -0.28 0.10 -11.35
N GLY A 36 0.79 -0.28 -10.64
CA GLY A 36 1.06 0.17 -9.27
C GLY A 36 0.30 -0.58 -8.17
N LEU A 37 0.36 -0.06 -6.95
CA LEU A 37 -0.14 -0.76 -5.75
C LEU A 37 -1.66 -0.64 -5.67
N THR A 38 -2.35 -1.76 -5.50
CA THR A 38 -3.82 -1.80 -5.48
C THR A 38 -4.32 -2.20 -4.10
N SER A 39 -5.29 -1.46 -3.54
CA SER A 39 -5.94 -1.83 -2.28
C SER A 39 -6.87 -3.03 -2.46
N SER A 40 -7.21 -3.70 -1.36
CA SER A 40 -8.05 -4.89 -1.39
C SER A 40 -9.48 -4.63 -1.85
N ALA A 41 -9.92 -3.36 -1.86
CA ALA A 41 -11.20 -2.95 -2.41
C ALA A 41 -11.35 -3.26 -3.92
N PHE A 42 -10.25 -3.40 -4.67
CA PHE A 42 -10.36 -3.73 -6.09
C PHE A 42 -10.77 -5.20 -6.34
N GLY A 43 -11.94 -5.45 -6.94
CA GLY A 43 -12.28 -6.74 -7.58
C GLY A 43 -12.62 -7.92 -6.66
N ALA A 44 -12.86 -7.71 -5.36
CA ALA A 44 -13.19 -8.78 -4.39
C ALA A 44 -14.66 -8.77 -3.92
N GLY A 45 -15.58 -8.25 -4.72
CA GLY A 45 -16.95 -7.94 -4.24
C GLY A 45 -16.99 -6.78 -3.24
N SER A 46 -15.93 -5.96 -3.22
CA SER A 46 -15.87 -4.78 -2.37
C SER A 46 -16.79 -3.68 -2.88
N ASP A 47 -17.21 -2.86 -1.94
CA ASP A 47 -18.00 -1.67 -2.16
C ASP A 47 -17.06 -0.46 -2.22
N PRO A 48 -16.84 0.17 -3.40
CA PRO A 48 -15.97 1.34 -3.52
C PRO A 48 -16.50 2.56 -2.74
N GLN A 49 -17.69 2.45 -2.14
CA GLN A 49 -18.34 3.45 -1.32
C GLN A 49 -18.36 3.07 0.18
N ASN A 50 -17.50 2.16 0.63
CA ASN A 50 -17.45 1.74 2.04
C ASN A 50 -17.30 2.94 2.99
N ILE A 51 -16.40 3.86 2.67
CA ILE A 51 -16.15 5.07 3.47
C ILE A 51 -17.38 5.99 3.45
N GLU A 52 -18.01 6.16 2.29
CA GLU A 52 -19.21 6.99 2.11
C GLU A 52 -20.41 6.41 2.88
N LYS A 53 -20.53 5.08 2.97
CA LYS A 53 -21.64 4.39 3.64
C LYS A 53 -21.44 4.25 5.15
N LYS A 54 -20.20 4.06 5.61
CA LYS A 54 -19.90 3.78 7.03
C LYS A 54 -19.23 4.94 7.77
N THR A 55 -18.70 5.94 7.07
CA THR A 55 -17.76 6.98 7.52
C THR A 55 -16.28 6.55 7.59
N LEU A 56 -15.38 7.53 7.49
CA LEU A 56 -13.93 7.34 7.54
C LEU A 56 -13.47 6.75 8.89
N LEU A 57 -13.85 7.37 10.01
CA LEU A 57 -13.44 6.89 11.35
C LEU A 57 -13.88 5.45 11.61
N ARG A 58 -15.09 5.08 11.15
CA ARG A 58 -15.60 3.73 11.32
C ARG A 58 -14.78 2.71 10.52
N THR A 59 -14.49 3.00 9.25
CA THR A 59 -13.70 2.09 8.41
C THR A 59 -12.27 1.96 8.90
N ILE A 60 -11.65 3.02 9.42
CA ILE A 60 -10.33 2.98 10.07
C ILE A 60 -10.38 2.06 11.29
N LYS A 61 -11.36 2.24 12.17
CA LYS A 61 -11.55 1.37 13.34
C LYS A 61 -11.73 -0.10 12.93
N GLU A 62 -12.56 -0.37 11.92
CA GLU A 62 -12.80 -1.75 11.45
C GLU A 62 -11.58 -2.35 10.74
N HIS A 63 -10.65 -1.55 10.22
CA HIS A 63 -9.37 -2.02 9.70
C HIS A 63 -8.44 -2.46 10.85
N ILE A 64 -8.27 -1.59 11.85
CA ILE A 64 -7.35 -1.81 12.97
C ILE A 64 -7.87 -2.88 13.94
N ASP A 65 -9.15 -2.78 14.31
CA ASP A 65 -9.80 -3.66 15.27
C ASP A 65 -10.91 -4.47 14.62
N HIS A 66 -10.52 -5.61 14.02
CA HIS A 66 -11.39 -6.52 13.31
C HIS A 66 -11.70 -7.82 14.10
N LYS A 67 -12.26 -7.71 15.31
CA LYS A 67 -12.67 -8.89 16.09
C LYS A 67 -13.94 -9.55 15.54
N LYS A 68 -14.94 -8.75 15.14
CA LYS A 68 -16.24 -9.25 14.72
C LYS A 68 -16.17 -9.79 13.29
N LYS A 69 -17.05 -10.74 12.97
CA LYS A 69 -17.11 -11.37 11.64
C LYS A 69 -17.20 -10.33 10.51
N LEU A 70 -18.05 -9.31 10.65
CA LEU A 70 -18.21 -8.25 9.65
C LEU A 70 -16.96 -7.37 9.49
N GLU A 71 -16.24 -7.12 10.57
CA GLU A 71 -15.00 -6.32 10.55
C GLU A 71 -13.88 -7.12 9.87
N LYS A 72 -13.79 -8.42 10.12
CA LYS A 72 -12.87 -9.34 9.39
C LYS A 72 -13.18 -9.39 7.89
N VAL A 73 -14.46 -9.33 7.53
CA VAL A 73 -14.88 -9.24 6.12
C VAL A 73 -14.39 -7.92 5.55
N TYR A 74 -14.64 -6.78 6.22
CA TYR A 74 -14.19 -5.47 5.76
C TYR A 74 -12.66 -5.40 5.61
N PHE A 75 -11.90 -5.86 6.61
CA PHE A 75 -10.44 -5.89 6.56
C PHE A 75 -9.90 -6.55 5.28
N ARG A 76 -10.52 -7.66 4.84
CA ARG A 76 -10.16 -8.36 3.60
C ARG A 76 -10.46 -7.58 2.31
N ILE A 77 -11.34 -6.58 2.37
CA ILE A 77 -11.77 -5.78 1.22
C ILE A 77 -11.51 -4.28 1.44
N SER A 78 -10.61 -3.95 2.37
CA SER A 78 -10.42 -2.59 2.85
C SER A 78 -9.92 -1.66 1.76
N ASP A 79 -10.32 -0.40 1.87
CA ASP A 79 -9.95 0.69 0.97
C ASP A 79 -8.48 1.10 1.13
N TYR A 80 -7.87 0.74 2.27
CA TYR A 80 -6.52 1.14 2.66
C TYR A 80 -5.45 0.16 2.21
N LEU A 81 -4.29 0.72 1.85
CA LEU A 81 -3.01 0.01 1.82
C LEU A 81 -2.29 0.28 3.15
N ALA A 82 -2.08 -0.75 3.95
CA ALA A 82 -1.32 -0.67 5.18
C ALA A 82 0.18 -0.62 4.93
N PHE A 83 0.86 0.32 5.58
CA PHE A 83 2.32 0.47 5.66
C PHE A 83 2.75 0.62 7.11
N SER A 84 4.03 0.42 7.41
CA SER A 84 4.64 0.63 8.73
C SER A 84 5.82 1.59 8.62
N GLU A 85 6.09 2.37 9.66
CA GLU A 85 7.35 3.13 9.77
C GLU A 85 8.56 2.21 10.01
N SER A 86 8.34 0.94 10.37
CA SER A 86 9.40 -0.02 10.67
C SER A 86 9.71 -0.92 9.47
N LYS A 87 10.90 -0.77 8.90
CA LYS A 87 11.42 -1.67 7.85
C LYS A 87 11.51 -3.11 8.35
N SER A 88 11.96 -3.35 9.58
CA SER A 88 12.11 -4.71 10.11
C SER A 88 10.76 -5.42 10.21
N ARG A 89 9.72 -4.71 10.66
CA ARG A 89 8.36 -5.25 10.75
C ARG A 89 7.78 -5.57 9.38
N ALA A 90 8.00 -4.69 8.40
CA ALA A 90 7.61 -4.97 7.02
C ALA A 90 8.32 -6.22 6.46
N MET A 91 9.59 -6.44 6.80
CA MET A 91 10.33 -7.66 6.41
C MET A 91 9.78 -8.92 7.10
N GLU A 92 9.37 -8.84 8.37
CA GLU A 92 8.66 -9.93 9.05
C GLU A 92 7.37 -10.29 8.28
N TRP A 93 6.56 -9.31 7.87
CA TRP A 93 5.35 -9.59 7.10
C TRP A 93 5.64 -10.16 5.71
N ALA A 94 6.64 -9.63 5.01
CA ALA A 94 7.05 -10.16 3.71
C ALA A 94 7.47 -11.64 3.83
N SER A 95 8.18 -12.01 4.90
CA SER A 95 8.65 -13.38 5.09
C SER A 95 7.60 -14.37 5.63
N GLY A 96 6.46 -13.90 6.13
CA GLY A 96 5.56 -14.75 6.91
C GLY A 96 6.09 -15.03 8.33
N MET A 97 6.69 -14.01 8.94
CA MET A 97 7.29 -14.00 10.29
C MET A 97 8.61 -14.76 10.43
N GLN A 98 9.37 -14.90 9.34
CA GLN A 98 10.67 -15.59 9.28
C GLN A 98 11.70 -14.75 8.49
N PRO A 99 12.00 -13.50 8.92
CA PRO A 99 12.80 -12.55 8.14
C PRO A 99 14.22 -13.03 7.85
N GLU A 100 14.77 -13.91 8.68
CA GLU A 100 16.07 -14.56 8.50
C GLU A 100 16.16 -15.45 7.26
N LEU A 101 15.03 -15.91 6.72
CA LEU A 101 14.98 -16.70 5.50
C LEU A 101 14.90 -15.84 4.23
N LEU A 102 14.69 -14.53 4.35
CA LEU A 102 14.63 -13.65 3.18
C LEU A 102 16.00 -13.53 2.53
N GLN A 103 16.04 -13.79 1.23
CA GLN A 103 17.23 -13.62 0.41
C GLN A 103 16.93 -12.61 -0.70
N PRO A 104 17.82 -11.63 -0.97
CA PRO A 104 17.66 -10.73 -2.10
C PRO A 104 17.47 -11.53 -3.39
N CYS A 105 16.46 -11.18 -4.18
CA CYS A 105 16.21 -11.84 -5.45
C CYS A 105 17.17 -11.30 -6.51
N THR A 106 18.12 -12.12 -6.96
CA THR A 106 19.14 -11.72 -7.95
C THR A 106 18.68 -11.93 -9.39
N GLU A 107 17.69 -12.79 -9.61
CA GLU A 107 17.09 -13.04 -10.90
C GLU A 107 15.75 -12.31 -11.00
N ALA A 108 15.54 -11.56 -12.09
CA ALA A 108 14.27 -10.87 -12.27
C ALA A 108 13.15 -11.88 -12.54
N TYR A 109 11.93 -11.55 -12.10
CA TYR A 109 10.69 -12.30 -12.32
C TYR A 109 10.53 -13.60 -11.52
N THR A 110 11.56 -14.03 -10.80
CA THR A 110 11.56 -15.24 -9.97
C THR A 110 11.22 -14.95 -8.50
N GLU A 111 11.06 -13.67 -8.16
CA GLU A 111 10.79 -13.23 -6.79
C GLU A 111 9.47 -13.77 -6.23
N THR A 112 9.43 -13.99 -4.91
CA THR A 112 8.22 -14.45 -4.21
C THR A 112 7.79 -13.48 -3.11
N ARG A 113 8.68 -12.63 -2.63
CA ARG A 113 8.44 -11.66 -1.56
C ARG A 113 8.84 -10.25 -2.01
N TYR A 114 8.17 -9.25 -1.44
CA TYR A 114 8.32 -7.85 -1.83
C TYR A 114 8.41 -6.98 -0.59
N LEU A 115 9.29 -5.99 -0.64
CA LEU A 115 9.29 -4.87 0.28
C LEU A 115 9.02 -3.60 -0.54
N PHE A 116 7.83 -3.05 -0.39
CA PHE A 116 7.49 -1.74 -0.93
C PHE A 116 7.95 -0.65 0.03
N GLU A 117 8.61 0.37 -0.48
CA GLU A 117 9.10 1.51 0.28
C GLU A 117 8.54 2.79 -0.33
N MET A 118 7.95 3.67 0.49
CA MET A 118 7.53 5.02 0.12
C MET A 118 8.40 6.04 0.84
N LYS A 119 8.81 7.09 0.14
CA LYS A 119 9.59 8.24 0.63
C LYS A 119 8.88 9.52 0.24
N ILE A 120 8.21 10.14 1.19
CA ILE A 120 7.41 11.35 0.97
C ILE A 120 8.07 12.52 1.69
N PRO A 121 8.58 13.54 0.97
CA PRO A 121 9.10 14.74 1.62
C PRO A 121 8.02 15.41 2.46
N HIS A 122 8.32 15.67 3.74
CA HIS A 122 7.37 16.33 4.65
C HIS A 122 6.80 17.66 4.13
N PRO A 123 7.58 18.54 3.47
CA PRO A 123 7.04 19.78 2.90
C PRO A 123 5.96 19.59 1.82
N LEU A 124 5.82 18.38 1.28
CA LEU A 124 4.77 18.05 0.30
C LEU A 124 3.52 17.45 0.94
N LEU A 125 3.53 17.19 2.26
CA LEU A 125 2.37 16.75 3.02
C LEU A 125 1.53 17.95 3.44
N ARG A 126 0.26 17.95 3.04
CA ARG A 126 -0.72 18.93 3.50
C ARG A 126 -1.60 18.32 4.56
N GLU A 127 -1.48 18.77 5.81
CA GLU A 127 -2.39 18.32 6.86
C GLU A 127 -3.83 18.77 6.57
N ILE A 128 -4.77 17.82 6.67
CA ILE A 128 -6.22 18.06 6.54
C ILE A 128 -6.83 18.19 7.94
N SER A 129 -6.43 17.30 8.85
CA SER A 129 -6.80 17.26 10.26
C SER A 129 -5.75 16.45 11.03
N THR A 130 -5.78 16.47 12.36
CA THR A 130 -4.87 15.70 13.21
C THR A 130 -4.70 14.26 12.71
N GLY A 131 -3.48 13.91 12.31
CA GLY A 131 -3.12 12.57 11.84
C GLY A 131 -3.64 12.20 10.45
N ILE A 132 -4.19 13.14 9.67
CA ILE A 132 -4.65 12.95 8.29
C ILE A 132 -3.99 13.97 7.37
N TYR A 133 -3.29 13.48 6.36
CA TYR A 133 -2.53 14.29 5.41
C TYR A 133 -2.94 13.98 3.97
N GLU A 134 -2.92 14.99 3.11
CA GLU A 134 -2.94 14.80 1.67
C GLU A 134 -1.51 14.84 1.12
N PHE A 135 -1.20 13.93 0.21
CA PHE A 135 -0.02 13.99 -0.63
C PHE A 135 -0.42 13.99 -2.10
N ARG A 136 0.14 14.91 -2.88
CA ARG A 136 -0.09 15.01 -4.33
C ARG A 136 1.15 14.67 -5.12
N PHE A 137 0.98 13.92 -6.20
CA PHE A 137 2.09 13.42 -7.00
C PHE A 137 1.74 13.25 -8.47
N SER A 138 2.79 13.17 -9.30
CA SER A 138 2.67 12.76 -10.71
C SER A 138 3.16 11.33 -10.86
N CYS A 139 2.42 10.59 -11.67
CA CYS A 139 2.76 9.28 -12.18
C CYS A 139 4.03 9.33 -13.04
N ASN A 140 4.91 8.32 -12.91
CA ASN A 140 6.06 8.12 -13.78
C ASN A 140 5.85 6.87 -14.65
N THR A 141 5.50 7.09 -15.92
CA THR A 141 5.20 5.98 -16.84
C THR A 141 6.43 5.17 -17.21
N THR A 142 7.65 5.71 -17.10
CA THR A 142 8.89 4.96 -17.41
C THR A 142 9.16 3.84 -16.42
N LEU A 143 8.52 3.88 -15.24
CA LEU A 143 8.60 2.81 -14.24
C LEU A 143 7.70 1.62 -14.59
N LYS A 144 6.74 1.78 -15.51
CA LYS A 144 5.85 0.69 -15.92
C LYS A 144 6.62 -0.41 -16.65
N ARG A 145 6.42 -1.64 -16.19
CA ARG A 145 7.06 -2.84 -16.75
C ARG A 145 6.11 -4.03 -16.80
N ALA A 146 6.28 -4.85 -17.82
CA ALA A 146 5.71 -6.17 -17.94
C ALA A 146 6.30 -7.11 -16.89
N ASN A 147 5.52 -8.12 -16.53
CA ASN A 147 5.92 -9.18 -15.62
C ASN A 147 6.23 -10.48 -16.36
N SER A 148 7.05 -10.37 -17.39
CA SER A 148 7.56 -11.50 -18.16
C SER A 148 8.96 -11.15 -18.67
N PRO A 149 9.84 -12.14 -18.87
CA PRO A 149 11.11 -11.92 -19.56
C PRO A 149 10.94 -11.87 -21.10
N GLY A 150 12.02 -11.54 -21.81
CA GLY A 150 12.14 -11.71 -23.27
C GLY A 150 11.52 -10.59 -24.14
N GLU A 151 11.38 -10.86 -25.44
CA GLU A 151 10.93 -9.88 -26.45
C GLU A 151 9.50 -9.36 -26.20
N THR A 152 8.60 -10.22 -25.69
CA THR A 152 7.25 -9.80 -25.28
C THR A 152 7.30 -8.70 -24.23
N ALA A 153 8.28 -8.76 -23.32
CA ALA A 153 8.47 -7.72 -22.31
C ALA A 153 8.82 -6.38 -22.96
N PHE A 154 9.68 -6.38 -23.97
CA PHE A 154 10.06 -5.16 -24.70
C PHE A 154 8.84 -4.48 -25.32
N VAL A 155 8.01 -5.22 -26.06
CA VAL A 155 6.81 -4.65 -26.71
C VAL A 155 5.83 -4.12 -25.67
N LEU A 156 5.52 -4.91 -24.63
CA LEU A 156 4.58 -4.52 -23.58
C LEU A 156 5.08 -3.30 -22.78
N ASN A 157 6.37 -3.25 -22.44
CA ASN A 157 6.97 -2.10 -21.75
C ASN A 157 6.77 -0.82 -22.56
N ASN A 158 7.07 -0.84 -23.86
CA ASN A 158 6.86 0.32 -24.73
C ASN A 158 5.39 0.74 -24.76
N LEU A 159 4.46 -0.21 -24.92
CA LEU A 159 3.03 0.09 -24.90
C LEU A 159 2.57 0.71 -23.58
N PHE A 160 3.03 0.19 -22.44
CA PHE A 160 2.70 0.76 -21.14
C PHE A 160 3.27 2.18 -20.96
N GLN A 161 4.49 2.42 -21.43
CA GLN A 161 5.18 3.70 -21.29
C GLN A 161 4.61 4.80 -22.19
N MET A 162 4.04 4.42 -23.34
CA MET A 162 3.37 5.35 -24.27
C MET A 162 2.00 5.83 -23.78
N GLN A 163 1.39 5.16 -22.80
CA GLN A 163 0.09 5.56 -22.27
C GLN A 163 0.22 6.76 -21.33
N ILE A 164 -0.19 7.93 -21.82
CA ILE A 164 -0.28 9.15 -21.00
C ILE A 164 -1.40 8.97 -19.97
N CYS A 165 -1.08 9.23 -18.70
CA CYS A 165 -2.08 9.18 -17.65
C CYS A 165 -3.12 10.28 -17.84
N ARG A 166 -4.41 9.92 -17.82
CA ARG A 166 -5.52 10.87 -18.00
C ARG A 166 -5.74 11.82 -16.82
N ILE A 167 -5.18 11.50 -15.66
CA ILE A 167 -5.29 12.33 -14.45
C ILE A 167 -4.13 13.32 -14.40
N CYS A 168 -2.91 12.84 -14.55
CA CYS A 168 -1.68 13.57 -14.23
C CYS A 168 -0.92 14.06 -15.47
N GLU A 169 -1.29 13.57 -16.67
CA GLU A 169 -0.56 13.74 -17.94
C GLU A 169 0.94 13.42 -17.84
N SER A 170 1.30 12.60 -16.84
CA SER A 170 2.68 12.25 -16.49
C SER A 170 3.58 13.45 -16.17
N LYS A 171 2.99 14.58 -15.76
CA LYS A 171 3.72 15.86 -15.55
C LYS A 171 3.22 16.66 -14.36
N HIS A 172 1.92 16.61 -14.09
CA HIS A 172 1.30 17.45 -13.07
C HIS A 172 0.95 16.63 -11.83
N PRO A 173 1.16 17.17 -10.61
CA PRO A 173 0.87 16.48 -9.37
C PRO A 173 -0.63 16.48 -9.05
N TYR A 174 -1.41 15.81 -9.90
CA TYR A 174 -2.87 15.74 -9.80
C TYR A 174 -3.38 14.45 -9.18
N HIS A 175 -2.54 13.41 -9.07
CA HIS A 175 -2.91 12.26 -8.25
C HIS A 175 -2.89 12.66 -6.78
N SER A 176 -3.77 12.05 -5.99
CA SER A 176 -3.93 12.36 -4.56
C SER A 176 -3.93 11.07 -3.73
N LEU A 177 -3.18 11.08 -2.63
CA LEU A 177 -3.28 10.09 -1.55
C LEU A 177 -3.75 10.79 -0.28
N ILE A 178 -4.60 10.11 0.49
CA ILE A 178 -4.84 10.43 1.89
C ILE A 178 -4.01 9.49 2.75
N LEU A 179 -3.11 10.04 3.54
CA LEU A 179 -2.24 9.34 4.47
C LEU A 179 -2.79 9.53 5.87
N ILE A 180 -3.08 8.42 6.54
CA ILE A 180 -3.65 8.45 7.88
C ILE A 180 -2.67 7.79 8.83
N CYS A 181 -2.26 8.53 9.86
CA CYS A 181 -1.59 8.00 11.04
C CYS A 181 -2.66 7.71 12.10
N PRO A 182 -3.17 6.48 12.21
CA PRO A 182 -4.30 6.21 13.07
C PRO A 182 -3.98 6.41 14.55
N ARG A 183 -2.70 6.29 14.94
CA ARG A 183 -2.26 6.61 16.30
C ARG A 183 -2.52 8.07 16.65
N MET A 184 -2.12 9.00 15.78
CA MET A 184 -2.37 10.43 15.98
C MET A 184 -3.86 10.75 15.90
N LEU A 185 -4.56 10.21 14.91
CA LEU A 185 -5.98 10.43 14.70
C LEU A 185 -6.84 9.95 15.89
N LEU A 186 -6.53 8.76 16.43
CA LEU A 186 -7.33 8.16 17.51
C LEU A 186 -6.90 8.62 18.90
N GLN A 187 -5.83 9.40 19.04
CA GLN A 187 -5.35 9.89 20.34
C GLN A 187 -6.41 10.75 21.04
N GLU A 188 -7.08 11.64 20.33
CA GLU A 188 -8.18 12.46 20.88
C GLU A 188 -9.43 11.64 21.23
N LEU A 189 -9.51 10.40 20.75
CA LEU A 189 -10.59 9.45 20.99
C LEU A 189 -10.18 8.34 21.96
N SER A 190 -9.03 8.47 22.64
CA SER A 190 -8.47 7.41 23.49
C SER A 190 -9.38 7.00 24.65
N ASP A 191 -10.21 7.93 25.13
CA ASP A 191 -11.13 7.70 26.25
C ASP A 191 -12.53 7.29 25.79
N ASN A 192 -12.80 7.31 24.48
CA ASN A 192 -14.08 6.88 23.93
C ASN A 192 -14.16 5.33 23.94
N PRO A 193 -15.15 4.71 24.63
CA PRO A 193 -15.26 3.26 24.74
C PRO A 193 -15.28 2.53 23.39
N ASP A 194 -15.75 3.17 22.32
CA ASP A 194 -15.78 2.59 20.98
C ASP A 194 -14.39 2.53 20.32
N PHE A 195 -13.42 3.35 20.76
CA PHE A 195 -12.12 3.54 20.12
C PHE A 195 -10.91 3.20 21.00
N VAL A 196 -11.05 3.10 22.33
CA VAL A 196 -9.97 2.77 23.29
C VAL A 196 -9.08 1.64 22.77
N ARG A 197 -9.69 0.49 22.44
CA ARG A 197 -8.93 -0.68 22.00
C ARG A 197 -8.30 -0.50 20.61
N ALA A 198 -8.95 0.23 19.71
CA ALA A 198 -8.35 0.54 18.41
C ALA A 198 -7.09 1.39 18.62
N TYR A 199 -7.16 2.43 19.47
CA TYR A 199 -6.01 3.25 19.83
C TYR A 199 -4.88 2.42 20.47
N GLU A 200 -5.18 1.52 21.41
CA GLU A 200 -4.18 0.60 21.99
C GLU A 200 -3.45 -0.25 20.94
N LEU A 201 -4.17 -0.72 19.91
CA LEU A 201 -3.59 -1.53 18.83
C LEU A 201 -2.68 -0.69 17.93
N THR A 202 -3.04 0.57 17.63
CA THR A 202 -2.20 1.45 16.80
C THR A 202 -0.83 1.71 17.41
N SER A 203 -0.72 1.68 18.74
CA SER A 203 0.53 1.89 19.46
C SER A 203 1.53 0.74 19.29
N LYS A 204 1.06 -0.46 18.91
CA LYS A 204 1.90 -1.64 18.70
C LYS A 204 2.46 -1.72 17.28
N ASP A 205 1.70 -1.22 16.32
CA ASP A 205 1.93 -1.54 14.91
C ASP A 205 2.56 -0.37 14.13
N LEU A 206 2.45 0.86 14.66
CA LEU A 206 2.92 2.09 14.01
C LEU A 206 2.51 2.11 12.52
N GLU A 207 1.29 1.63 12.28
CA GLU A 207 0.72 1.45 10.97
C GLU A 207 0.27 2.81 10.42
N TRP A 208 0.51 3.02 9.14
CA TRP A 208 -0.06 4.09 8.34
C TRP A 208 -1.04 3.48 7.35
N LEU A 209 -2.22 4.09 7.25
CA LEU A 209 -3.22 3.70 6.26
C LEU A 209 -3.13 4.66 5.08
N VAL A 210 -2.78 4.13 3.92
CA VAL A 210 -2.67 4.89 2.67
C VAL A 210 -3.92 4.64 1.84
N LEU A 211 -4.70 5.69 1.62
CA LEU A 211 -5.93 5.67 0.84
C LEU A 211 -5.68 6.37 -0.51
N PRO A 212 -5.69 5.65 -1.64
CA PRO A 212 -5.69 6.27 -2.97
C PRO A 212 -6.93 7.16 -3.10
N ASN A 213 -6.80 8.40 -3.57
CA ASN A 213 -7.90 9.39 -3.55
C ASN A 213 -8.18 10.04 -4.90
N ASP A 214 -7.77 9.39 -5.98
CA ASP A 214 -8.08 9.84 -7.33
C ASP A 214 -9.59 9.73 -7.63
N PRO A 215 -10.17 10.71 -8.33
CA PRO A 215 -11.54 10.58 -8.81
C PRO A 215 -11.58 9.59 -10.00
N ILE A 216 -12.49 8.63 -9.92
CA ILE A 216 -12.92 7.80 -11.05
C ILE A 216 -14.29 8.31 -11.53
N ASN A 217 -14.64 7.99 -12.77
CA ASN A 217 -15.99 8.20 -13.31
C ASN A 217 -17.08 7.82 -12.29
N PHE A 218 -18.16 8.60 -12.24
CA PHE A 218 -19.31 8.42 -11.35
C PHE A 218 -19.05 8.72 -9.85
N GLY A 219 -18.02 9.52 -9.54
CA GLY A 219 -17.78 9.98 -8.16
C GLY A 219 -17.23 8.90 -7.23
N LEU A 220 -16.70 7.81 -7.79
CA LEU A 220 -16.02 6.76 -7.03
C LEU A 220 -14.55 7.09 -6.85
N ARG A 221 -13.96 6.57 -5.77
CA ARG A 221 -12.54 6.73 -5.48
C ARG A 221 -11.70 5.69 -6.22
N GLY A 222 -10.49 6.08 -6.60
CA GLY A 222 -9.43 5.19 -7.02
C GLY A 222 -9.08 4.17 -5.95
N THR A 223 -8.62 3.00 -6.40
CA THR A 223 -8.10 1.93 -5.52
C THR A 223 -6.62 1.65 -5.78
N ARG A 224 -5.95 2.51 -6.55
CA ARG A 224 -4.57 2.30 -7.01
C ARG A 224 -3.68 3.50 -6.72
N ILE A 225 -2.48 3.21 -6.24
CA ILE A 225 -1.34 4.13 -6.22
C ILE A 225 -0.51 3.85 -7.46
N GLN A 226 -0.51 4.80 -8.40
CA GLN A 226 0.19 4.64 -9.67
C GLN A 226 1.71 4.57 -9.47
N PRO A 227 2.46 3.92 -10.40
CA PRO A 227 3.92 4.00 -10.43
C PRO A 227 4.39 5.45 -10.43
N ALA A 228 5.26 5.79 -9.47
CA ALA A 228 5.74 7.15 -9.23
C ALA A 228 7.06 7.10 -8.47
N ASP A 229 7.85 8.17 -8.56
CA ASP A 229 9.24 8.20 -8.03
C ASP A 229 9.33 8.18 -6.50
N PHE A 230 8.23 8.46 -5.80
CA PHE A 230 8.21 8.44 -4.33
C PHE A 230 8.13 7.03 -3.76
N TRP A 231 7.96 5.98 -4.58
CA TRP A 231 7.92 4.60 -4.07
C TRP A 231 8.61 3.60 -4.98
N GLN A 232 9.08 2.51 -4.38
CA GLN A 232 9.79 1.43 -5.05
C GLN A 232 9.48 0.06 -4.43
N ALA A 233 9.97 -1.01 -5.05
CA ALA A 233 9.86 -2.37 -4.57
C ALA A 233 11.21 -3.08 -4.61
N ASP A 234 11.70 -3.52 -3.45
CA ASP A 234 12.79 -4.48 -3.34
C ASP A 234 12.22 -5.91 -3.43
N TRP A 235 12.97 -6.81 -4.06
CA TRP A 235 12.52 -8.17 -4.36
C TRP A 235 13.32 -9.21 -3.60
N PHE A 236 12.61 -10.21 -3.09
CA PHE A 236 13.20 -11.28 -2.28
C PHE A 236 12.62 -12.65 -2.65
N THR A 237 13.33 -13.69 -2.26
CA THR A 237 12.89 -15.08 -2.18
C THR A 237 13.00 -15.56 -0.73
N ILE A 238 12.49 -16.77 -0.45
CA ILE A 238 12.67 -17.45 0.84
C ILE A 238 13.65 -18.61 0.63
N ALA A 239 14.63 -18.73 1.51
CA ALA A 239 15.56 -19.85 1.50
C ALA A 239 14.82 -21.19 1.58
N GLY A 240 15.06 -22.07 0.60
CA GLY A 240 14.42 -23.39 0.52
C GLY A 240 13.04 -23.41 -0.17
N GLU A 241 12.44 -22.26 -0.48
CA GLU A 241 11.29 -22.22 -1.38
C GLU A 241 11.77 -22.24 -2.85
N PRO A 242 11.12 -23.01 -3.74
CA PRO A 242 11.43 -22.94 -5.15
C PRO A 242 11.15 -21.54 -5.68
N ALA A 243 12.07 -21.04 -6.50
CA ALA A 243 11.88 -19.81 -7.25
C ALA A 243 10.60 -19.90 -8.10
N ARG A 244 9.96 -18.75 -8.31
CA ARG A 244 8.81 -18.68 -9.22
C ARG A 244 9.24 -19.02 -10.64
N ASP A 245 8.47 -19.84 -11.33
CA ASP A 245 8.57 -19.95 -12.79
C ASP A 245 8.06 -18.63 -13.42
N PRO A 246 8.92 -17.84 -14.07
CA PRO A 246 8.54 -16.56 -14.64
C PRO A 246 7.61 -16.68 -15.87
N MET A 247 7.46 -17.89 -16.42
CA MET A 247 6.60 -18.22 -17.57
C MET A 247 5.24 -18.78 -17.14
N VAL A 248 5.06 -19.12 -15.86
CA VAL A 248 3.78 -19.60 -15.32
C VAL A 248 2.96 -18.42 -14.79
N PHE A 249 1.84 -18.15 -15.47
CA PHE A 249 0.94 -17.02 -15.18
C PHE A 249 -0.10 -17.33 -14.09
N SER A 250 -0.20 -18.59 -13.64
CA SER A 250 -1.13 -19.03 -12.60
C SER A 250 -0.43 -19.92 -11.59
N TYR A 251 -0.48 -19.55 -10.32
CA TYR A 251 -0.28 -20.51 -9.25
C TYR A 251 -1.58 -21.30 -9.10
N GLU A 252 -1.52 -22.61 -9.30
CA GLU A 252 -2.56 -23.49 -8.80
C GLU A 252 -2.73 -23.18 -7.31
N LYS A 253 -3.98 -22.91 -6.90
CA LYS A 253 -4.30 -22.86 -5.48
C LYS A 253 -3.94 -24.23 -4.92
N SER A 254 -2.95 -24.30 -4.03
CA SER A 254 -2.95 -25.39 -3.06
C SER A 254 -4.27 -25.27 -2.31
N SER A 255 -5.15 -26.23 -2.57
CA SER A 255 -6.44 -26.41 -1.93
C SER A 255 -6.24 -26.67 -0.44
N ASP A 256 -6.70 -25.73 0.38
CA ASP A 256 -7.18 -25.97 1.75
C ASP A 256 -8.64 -25.52 1.84
#